data_AF-A0A1Y2H1S6-F1
#
_entry.id   AF-A0A1Y2H1S6-F1
#
_cell.length_a   1.000
_cell.length_b   1.000
_cell.length_c   1.000
_cell.angle_alpha   90.00
_cell.angle_beta   90.00
_cell.angle_gamma   90.00
#
_symmetry.space_group_name_H-M   'P 1'
#
loop_
_entity.id
_entity.type
_entity.pdbx_description
1 polymer ?
#
loop_
_entity_poly.entity_id
_entity_poly.type
_entity_poly.pdbx_seq_one_letter_code
_entity_poly.pdbx_strand_id
1 'polypeptide(L)'
;MSGATVTNNGGVLPQAKRVLQLYRKLLKIGKAMPTETRSALVMSRVKADFRSNKAEKDPQEIENMIQLAEIQVDNLEIQREHLTELSKNPNLIIPVDIYKNAKPRISRFMKGPPLSWERKAAQEAKDRDRLTQQQHQQHQQQPQQQKPVGSTGSEKLHHGSPGHSCQNHKH
;
A
#
# COMPACT_ATOMS: atom_id res chain seq x y z
N MET A 1 -24.86 -25.06 62.08
CA MET A 1 -25.32 -25.32 60.70
C MET A 1 -24.23 -24.82 59.77
N SER A 2 -23.32 -25.72 59.39
CA SER A 2 -22.13 -25.38 58.59
C SER A 2 -22.51 -25.44 57.11
N GLY A 3 -22.52 -24.28 56.44
CA GLY A 3 -22.77 -24.18 55.01
C GLY A 3 -21.54 -24.63 54.23
N ALA A 4 -21.65 -25.76 53.53
CA ALA A 4 -20.64 -26.24 52.60
C ALA A 4 -20.67 -25.37 51.33
N THR A 5 -19.62 -24.61 51.09
CA THR A 5 -19.41 -23.90 49.81
C THR A 5 -19.04 -24.93 48.74
N VAL A 6 -19.98 -25.18 47.83
CA VAL A 6 -19.78 -26.03 46.64
C VAL A 6 -18.78 -25.35 45.71
N THR A 7 -17.51 -25.73 45.77
CA THR A 7 -16.51 -25.34 44.77
C THR A 7 -16.66 -26.25 43.55
N ASN A 8 -17.55 -25.87 42.63
CA ASN A 8 -17.65 -26.48 41.31
C ASN A 8 -16.37 -26.18 40.50
N ASN A 9 -15.37 -27.05 40.61
CA ASN A 9 -14.14 -27.00 39.81
C ASN A 9 -14.38 -27.58 38.41
N GLY A 10 -15.33 -26.99 37.68
CA GLY A 10 -15.58 -27.30 36.28
C GLY A 10 -14.58 -26.58 35.37
N GLY A 11 -13.38 -27.11 35.20
CA GLY A 11 -12.51 -26.84 34.04
C GLY A 11 -12.22 -25.38 33.67
N VAL A 12 -12.29 -24.42 34.59
CA VAL A 12 -12.07 -23.00 34.29
C VAL A 12 -10.59 -22.75 34.08
N LEU A 13 -10.19 -22.49 32.83
CA LEU A 13 -8.83 -22.02 32.54
C LEU A 13 -8.58 -20.71 33.31
N PRO A 14 -7.38 -20.50 33.86
CA PRO A 14 -7.00 -19.22 34.47
C PRO A 14 -7.38 -18.05 33.56
N GLN A 15 -7.99 -17.00 34.10
CA GLN A 15 -8.55 -15.86 33.35
C GLN A 15 -7.55 -15.31 32.32
N ALA A 16 -6.27 -15.18 32.69
CA ALA A 16 -5.20 -14.77 31.79
C ALA A 16 -5.02 -15.68 30.55
N LYS A 17 -5.20 -17.00 30.70
CA LYS A 17 -5.15 -17.94 29.57
C LYS A 17 -6.34 -17.76 28.63
N ARG A 18 -7.56 -17.53 29.16
CA ARG A 18 -8.76 -17.23 28.35
C ARG A 18 -8.55 -15.95 27.53
N VAL A 19 -8.09 -14.88 28.17
CA VAL A 19 -7.78 -13.60 27.50
C VAL A 19 -6.77 -13.79 26.36
N LEU A 20 -5.68 -14.53 26.61
CA LEU A 20 -4.67 -14.80 25.58
C LEU A 20 -5.21 -15.66 24.41
N GLN A 21 -6.06 -16.64 24.69
CA GLN A 21 -6.70 -17.45 23.66
C GLN A 21 -7.64 -16.60 22.80
N LEU A 22 -8.47 -15.76 23.41
CA LEU A 22 -9.37 -14.84 22.71
C LEU A 22 -8.59 -13.84 21.85
N TYR A 23 -7.53 -13.25 22.41
CA TYR A 23 -6.64 -12.35 21.65
C TYR A 23 -6.09 -13.03 20.39
N ARG A 24 -5.56 -14.25 20.52
CA ARG A 24 -5.04 -15.02 19.39
C ARG A 24 -6.13 -15.38 18.39
N LYS A 25 -7.33 -15.75 18.85
CA LYS A 25 -8.47 -16.09 18.01
C LYS A 25 -8.91 -14.87 17.18
N LEU A 26 -9.10 -13.72 17.81
CA LEU A 26 -9.43 -12.45 17.16
C LEU A 26 -8.39 -12.04 16.12
N LEU A 27 -7.09 -12.15 16.44
CA LEU A 27 -6.03 -11.86 15.47
C LEU A 27 -6.03 -12.84 14.30
N LYS A 28 -6.33 -14.13 14.53
CA LYS A 28 -6.43 -15.14 13.47
C LYS A 28 -7.60 -14.82 12.53
N ILE A 29 -8.76 -14.44 13.08
CA ILE A 29 -9.93 -14.03 12.29
C ILE A 29 -9.63 -12.76 11.50
N GLY A 30 -9.03 -11.76 12.12
CA GLY A 30 -8.65 -10.51 11.45
C GLY A 30 -7.70 -10.74 10.27
N LYS A 31 -6.73 -11.65 10.40
CA LYS A 31 -5.84 -12.06 9.29
C LYS A 31 -6.56 -12.79 8.16
N ALA A 32 -7.67 -13.47 8.46
CA ALA A 32 -8.45 -14.21 7.48
C ALA A 32 -9.53 -13.37 6.79
N MET A 33 -9.57 -12.05 7.02
CA MET A 33 -10.48 -11.15 6.31
C MET A 33 -10.13 -11.06 4.82
N PRO A 34 -11.11 -10.97 3.92
CA PRO A 34 -10.88 -11.08 2.47
C PRO A 34 -10.17 -9.88 1.83
N THR A 35 -10.07 -8.75 2.53
CA THR A 35 -9.39 -7.54 2.02
C THR A 35 -8.35 -7.05 3.01
N GLU A 36 -7.21 -6.58 2.50
CA GLU A 36 -6.10 -6.12 3.32
C GLU A 36 -6.48 -4.94 4.23
N THR A 37 -7.25 -3.98 3.72
CA THR A 37 -7.76 -2.84 4.50
C THR A 37 -8.59 -3.29 5.71
N ARG A 38 -9.51 -4.25 5.51
CA ARG A 38 -10.32 -4.79 6.62
C ARG A 38 -9.47 -5.59 7.60
N SER A 39 -8.52 -6.38 7.09
CA SER A 39 -7.58 -7.11 7.94
C SER A 39 -6.78 -6.18 8.84
N ALA A 40 -6.18 -5.14 8.27
CA ALA A 40 -5.43 -4.12 9.00
C ALA A 40 -6.29 -3.40 10.03
N LEU A 41 -7.51 -3.01 9.66
CA LEU A 41 -8.45 -2.35 10.56
C LEU A 41 -8.78 -3.23 11.78
N VAL A 42 -9.23 -4.46 11.55
CA VAL A 42 -9.59 -5.40 12.63
C VAL A 42 -8.39 -5.68 13.52
N MET A 43 -7.22 -5.96 12.94
CA MET A 43 -6.00 -6.21 13.72
C MET A 43 -5.57 -5.00 14.55
N SER A 44 -5.67 -3.79 14.00
CA SER A 44 -5.32 -2.56 14.72
C SER A 44 -6.26 -2.31 15.90
N ARG A 45 -7.57 -2.53 15.70
CA ARG A 45 -8.59 -2.37 16.72
C ARG A 45 -8.41 -3.37 17.86
N VAL A 46 -8.26 -4.66 17.55
CA VAL A 46 -8.03 -5.71 18.55
C VAL A 46 -6.77 -5.41 19.37
N LYS A 47 -5.69 -4.95 18.73
CA LYS A 47 -4.47 -4.57 19.46
C LYS A 47 -4.69 -3.34 20.36
N ALA A 48 -5.46 -2.36 19.90
CA ALA A 48 -5.76 -1.16 20.67
C ALA A 48 -6.58 -1.50 21.92
N ASP A 49 -7.67 -2.25 21.76
CA ASP A 49 -8.60 -2.59 22.84
C ASP A 49 -7.91 -3.44 23.93
N PHE A 50 -7.07 -4.41 23.55
CA PHE A 50 -6.30 -5.19 24.53
C PHE A 50 -5.19 -4.39 25.22
N ARG A 51 -4.65 -3.36 24.55
CA ARG A 51 -3.63 -2.48 25.14
C ARG A 51 -4.25 -1.46 26.09
N SER A 52 -5.41 -0.89 25.76
CA SER A 52 -6.12 0.06 26.61
C SER A 52 -6.53 -0.58 27.94
N ASN A 53 -6.91 -1.86 27.90
CA ASN A 53 -7.46 -2.57 29.06
C ASN A 53 -6.40 -3.40 29.81
N LYS A 54 -5.11 -3.28 29.47
CA LYS A 54 -4.02 -4.07 30.07
C LYS A 54 -3.86 -3.84 31.58
N ALA A 55 -4.19 -2.64 32.05
CA ALA A 55 -4.01 -2.23 33.44
C ALA A 55 -5.22 -2.55 34.34
N GLU A 56 -6.30 -3.12 33.78
CA GLU A 56 -7.50 -3.45 34.55
C GLU A 56 -7.20 -4.55 35.58
N LYS A 57 -7.74 -4.37 36.78
CA LYS A 57 -7.50 -5.28 37.92
C LYS A 57 -8.79 -5.79 38.54
N ASP A 58 -9.92 -5.14 38.26
CA ASP A 58 -11.21 -5.61 38.77
C ASP A 58 -11.60 -6.93 38.08
N PRO A 59 -11.70 -8.05 38.83
CA PRO A 59 -12.05 -9.34 38.26
C PRO A 59 -13.39 -9.34 37.52
N GLN A 60 -14.35 -8.52 37.97
CA GLN A 60 -15.68 -8.45 37.37
C GLN A 60 -15.65 -7.73 36.03
N GLU A 61 -14.93 -6.62 35.93
CA GLU A 61 -14.70 -5.92 34.66
C GLU A 61 -13.92 -6.77 33.67
N ILE A 62 -12.90 -7.52 34.14
CA ILE A 62 -12.16 -8.44 33.26
C ILE A 62 -13.09 -9.52 32.70
N GLU A 63 -14.00 -10.08 33.50
CA GLU A 63 -14.96 -11.07 33.01
C GLU A 63 -15.95 -10.46 32.02
N ASN A 64 -16.46 -9.26 32.27
CA ASN A 64 -17.31 -8.53 31.32
C ASN A 64 -16.60 -8.31 29.97
N MET A 65 -15.32 -7.95 30.00
CA MET A 65 -14.51 -7.76 28.80
C MET A 65 -14.24 -9.09 28.07
N ILE A 66 -14.06 -10.19 28.79
CA ILE A 66 -13.93 -11.53 28.20
C ILE A 66 -15.21 -11.91 27.46
N GLN A 67 -16.37 -11.73 28.08
CA GLN A 67 -17.67 -12.00 27.45
C GLN A 67 -17.88 -11.12 26.20
N LEU A 68 -17.53 -9.84 26.29
CA LEU A 68 -17.58 -8.94 25.14
C LEU A 68 -16.66 -9.42 24.00
N ALA A 69 -15.45 -9.88 24.32
CA ALA A 69 -14.52 -10.41 23.34
C ALA A 69 -15.01 -11.73 22.71
N GLU A 70 -15.71 -12.59 23.45
CA GLU A 70 -16.38 -13.79 22.93
C GLU A 70 -17.47 -13.42 21.91
N ILE A 71 -18.32 -12.44 22.24
CA ILE A 71 -19.34 -11.92 21.31
C ILE A 71 -18.68 -11.33 20.05
N GLN A 72 -17.57 -10.61 20.20
CA GLN A 72 -16.83 -10.06 19.07
C GLN A 72 -16.23 -11.13 18.16
N VAL A 73 -15.77 -12.24 18.73
CA VAL A 73 -15.29 -13.39 17.97
C VAL A 73 -16.39 -13.93 17.06
N ASP A 74 -17.58 -14.18 17.62
CA ASP A 74 -18.71 -14.75 16.86
C ASP A 74 -19.15 -13.80 15.75
N ASN A 75 -19.28 -12.51 16.07
CA ASN A 75 -19.62 -11.48 15.10
C ASN A 75 -18.60 -11.39 13.96
N LEU A 76 -17.30 -11.43 14.26
CA LEU A 76 -16.26 -11.37 13.25
C LEU A 76 -16.16 -12.64 12.40
N GLU A 77 -16.47 -13.81 12.97
CA GLU A 77 -16.53 -15.06 12.22
C GLU A 77 -17.66 -15.02 11.16
N ILE A 78 -18.86 -14.59 11.56
CA ILE A 78 -20.01 -14.41 10.67
C ILE A 78 -19.69 -13.38 9.59
N GLN A 79 -19.15 -12.21 9.96
CA GLN A 79 -18.77 -11.19 9.00
C GLN A 79 -17.71 -11.68 8.02
N ARG A 80 -16.68 -12.37 8.50
CA ARG A 80 -15.63 -12.91 7.64
C ARG A 80 -16.22 -13.88 6.63
N GLU A 81 -17.07 -14.81 7.06
CA GLU A 81 -17.72 -15.78 6.19
C GLU A 81 -18.58 -15.09 5.13
N HIS A 82 -19.47 -14.20 5.55
CA HIS A 82 -20.34 -13.45 4.64
C HIS A 82 -19.54 -12.61 3.63
N LEU A 83 -18.50 -11.90 4.06
CA LEU A 83 -17.66 -11.11 3.17
C LEU A 83 -16.83 -11.98 2.22
N THR A 84 -16.42 -13.17 2.67
CA THR A 84 -15.72 -14.14 1.82
C THR A 84 -16.66 -14.67 0.75
N GLU A 85 -17.91 -14.96 1.09
CA GLU A 85 -18.93 -15.35 0.12
C GLU A 85 -19.21 -14.24 -0.90
N LEU A 86 -19.41 -13.01 -0.44
CA LEU A 86 -19.58 -11.84 -1.32
C LEU A 86 -18.38 -11.64 -2.24
N SER A 87 -17.15 -11.86 -1.75
CA SER A 87 -15.94 -11.71 -2.57
C SER A 87 -15.83 -12.73 -3.72
N LYS A 88 -16.52 -13.88 -3.59
CA LYS A 88 -16.56 -14.91 -4.64
C LYS A 88 -17.60 -14.62 -5.72
N ASN A 89 -18.56 -13.72 -5.46
CA ASN A 89 -19.66 -13.40 -6.37
C ASN A 89 -19.34 -12.15 -7.18
N PRO A 90 -18.83 -12.26 -8.43
CA PRO A 90 -18.46 -11.10 -9.25
C PRO A 90 -19.67 -10.26 -9.68
N ASN A 91 -20.89 -10.81 -9.59
CA ASN A 91 -22.13 -10.12 -9.95
C ASN A 91 -22.66 -9.22 -8.82
N LEU A 92 -22.14 -9.34 -7.60
CA LEU A 92 -22.37 -8.38 -6.54
C LEU A 92 -21.40 -7.23 -6.77
N ILE A 93 -21.78 -6.32 -7.68
CA ILE A 93 -21.16 -5.01 -7.82
C ILE A 93 -21.38 -4.29 -6.51
N ILE A 94 -20.48 -4.50 -5.55
CA ILE A 94 -20.33 -3.62 -4.41
C ILE A 94 -19.63 -2.38 -4.99
N PRO A 95 -20.24 -1.17 -4.96
CA PRO A 95 -19.69 0.04 -5.59
C PRO A 95 -18.32 0.50 -5.07
N VAL A 96 -17.70 -0.23 -4.14
CA VAL A 96 -16.41 0.10 -3.55
C VAL A 96 -15.25 -0.23 -4.49
N ASP A 97 -15.44 -1.12 -5.47
CA ASP A 97 -14.39 -1.51 -6.42
C ASP A 97 -14.22 -0.56 -7.61
N ILE A 98 -15.03 0.49 -7.71
CA ILE A 98 -14.85 1.59 -8.69
C ILE A 98 -13.44 2.21 -8.55
N TYR A 99 -12.83 2.14 -7.36
CA TYR A 99 -11.55 2.79 -7.07
C TYR A 99 -10.30 1.93 -7.34
N LYS A 100 -10.42 0.62 -7.60
CA LYS A 100 -9.22 -0.24 -7.82
C LYS A 100 -8.46 0.13 -9.09
N ASN A 101 -9.15 0.69 -10.09
CA ASN A 101 -8.55 1.09 -11.37
C ASN A 101 -8.52 2.61 -11.56
N ALA A 102 -9.04 3.38 -10.61
CA ALA A 102 -9.02 4.83 -10.68
C ALA A 102 -7.62 5.33 -10.33
N LYS A 103 -6.80 5.59 -11.35
CA LYS A 103 -5.57 6.38 -11.17
C LYS A 103 -5.95 7.63 -10.35
N PRO A 104 -5.27 7.92 -9.24
CA PRO A 104 -5.59 9.11 -8.46
C PRO A 104 -5.49 10.31 -9.39
N ARG A 105 -6.63 10.92 -9.74
CA ARG A 105 -6.64 12.22 -10.42
C ARG A 105 -6.21 13.22 -9.36
N ILE A 106 -4.90 13.33 -9.14
CA ILE A 106 -4.32 14.39 -8.32
C ILE A 106 -4.80 15.69 -8.96
N SER A 107 -5.75 16.34 -8.28
CA SER A 107 -6.28 17.62 -8.71
C SER A 107 -5.12 18.56 -8.98
N ARG A 108 -5.15 19.26 -10.12
CA ARG A 108 -4.15 20.29 -10.45
C ARG A 108 -4.04 21.36 -9.37
N PHE A 109 -5.09 21.50 -8.54
CA PHE A 109 -5.14 22.43 -7.43
C PHE A 109 -4.34 21.97 -6.20
N MET A 110 -4.10 20.66 -6.02
CA MET A 110 -3.32 20.11 -4.89
C MET A 110 -1.83 19.94 -5.20
N LYS A 111 -1.42 20.10 -6.47
CA LYS A 111 -0.02 20.35 -6.80
C LYS A 111 0.26 21.80 -6.42
N GLY A 112 0.76 22.00 -5.20
CA GLY A 112 1.25 23.30 -4.77
C GLY A 112 2.29 23.87 -5.77
N PRO A 113 2.75 25.11 -5.54
CA PRO A 113 3.76 25.73 -6.40
C PRO A 113 4.98 24.81 -6.56
N PRO A 114 5.56 24.71 -7.77
CA PRO A 114 6.71 23.85 -8.02
C PRO A 114 7.86 24.21 -7.07
N LEU A 115 8.61 23.21 -6.64
CA LEU A 115 9.71 23.40 -5.71
C LEU A 115 10.77 24.33 -6.35
N SER A 116 11.53 25.05 -5.52
CA SER A 116 12.51 26.04 -6.02
C SER A 116 13.56 25.41 -6.93
N TRP A 117 13.96 24.16 -6.66
CA TRP A 117 14.91 23.42 -7.49
C TRP A 117 14.32 22.99 -8.84
N GLU A 118 13.02 22.67 -8.92
CA GLU A 118 12.34 22.35 -10.18
C GLU A 118 12.30 23.58 -11.10
N ARG A 119 12.05 24.76 -10.53
CA ARG A 119 12.09 26.02 -11.26
C ARG A 119 13.50 26.34 -11.79
N LYS A 120 14.53 26.08 -10.98
CA LYS A 120 15.93 26.27 -11.37
C LYS A 120 16.31 25.34 -12.53
N ALA A 121 15.98 24.05 -12.43
CA ALA A 121 16.25 23.08 -13.48
C ALA A 121 15.52 23.43 -14.80
N ALA A 122 14.26 23.89 -14.73
CA ALA A 122 13.52 24.33 -15.90
C ALA A 122 14.12 25.58 -16.55
N GLN A 123 14.71 26.48 -15.77
CA GLN A 123 15.38 27.67 -16.28
C GLN A 123 16.71 27.30 -16.95
N GLU A 124 17.52 26.45 -16.31
CA GLU A 124 18.78 25.95 -16.88
C GLU A 124 18.55 25.19 -18.21
N ALA A 125 17.45 24.44 -18.32
CA ALA A 125 17.07 23.78 -19.57
C ALA A 125 16.78 24.79 -20.69
N LYS A 126 16.01 25.86 -20.41
CA LYS A 126 15.73 26.92 -21.38
C LYS A 126 16.98 27.67 -21.81
N ASP A 127 17.89 27.93 -20.87
CA ASP A 127 19.13 28.63 -21.15
C ASP A 127 20.06 27.78 -22.03
N ARG A 128 20.11 26.45 -21.78
CA ARG A 128 20.83 25.50 -22.63
C ARG A 128 20.26 25.41 -24.04
N ASP A 129 18.94 25.41 -24.18
CA ASP A 129 18.28 25.40 -25.49
C ASP A 129 18.59 26.68 -26.28
N ARG A 130 18.58 27.85 -25.61
CA ARG A 130 18.96 29.13 -26.22
C ARG A 130 20.43 29.13 -26.67
N LEU A 131 21.33 28.62 -25.84
CA LEU A 131 22.75 28.51 -26.19
C LEU A 131 22.95 27.63 -27.43
N THR A 132 22.23 26.51 -27.50
CA THR A 132 22.28 25.57 -28.63
C THR A 132 21.76 26.22 -29.92
N GLN A 133 20.69 27.00 -29.84
CA GLN A 133 20.17 27.76 -30.97
C GLN A 133 21.14 28.84 -31.46
N GLN A 134 21.81 29.55 -30.54
CA GLN A 134 22.82 30.56 -30.91
C GLN A 134 24.03 29.92 -31.61
N GLN A 135 24.51 28.77 -31.13
CA GLN A 135 25.61 28.05 -31.79
C GLN A 135 25.24 27.59 -33.20
N HIS A 136 23.99 27.15 -33.42
CA HIS A 136 23.48 26.80 -34.75
C HIS A 136 23.43 28.00 -35.70
N GLN A 137 23.04 29.18 -35.21
CA GLN A 137 23.03 30.40 -36.04
C GLN A 137 24.44 30.87 -36.44
N GLN A 138 25.44 30.70 -35.57
CA GLN A 138 26.82 31.09 -35.88
C GLN A 138 27.46 30.18 -36.95
N HIS A 139 27.15 28.88 -36.95
CA HIS A 139 27.64 27.97 -38.00
C HIS A 139 27.06 28.24 -39.38
N GLN A 140 25.87 28.86 -39.48
CA GLN A 140 25.27 29.23 -40.78
C GLN A 140 25.90 30.48 -41.43
N GLN A 141 26.73 31.25 -40.69
CA GLN A 141 27.36 32.47 -41.22
C GLN A 141 28.82 32.28 -41.67
N GLN A 142 29.36 31.07 -41.66
CA GLN A 142 30.70 30.86 -42.25
C GLN A 142 30.62 30.91 -43.79
N PRO A 143 31.37 31.82 -44.44
CA PRO A 143 31.44 31.84 -45.90
C PRO A 143 32.06 30.54 -46.40
N GLN A 144 31.32 29.83 -47.25
CA GLN A 144 31.78 28.64 -47.94
C GLN A 144 33.00 29.01 -48.81
N GLN A 145 34.20 28.75 -48.30
CA GLN A 145 35.37 28.67 -49.15
C GLN A 145 35.21 27.42 -50.02
N GLN A 146 34.97 27.67 -51.30
CA GLN A 146 34.79 26.68 -52.35
C GLN A 146 36.01 25.77 -52.42
N LYS A 147 35.84 24.51 -52.00
CA LYS A 147 36.76 23.42 -52.39
C LYS A 147 36.20 22.75 -53.66
N PRO A 148 37.00 22.63 -54.73
CA PRO A 148 36.56 22.01 -55.95
C PRO A 148 36.33 20.51 -55.80
N VAL A 149 35.36 20.09 -56.60
CA VAL A 149 34.75 18.78 -56.81
C VAL A 149 35.79 17.66 -56.98
N GLY A 150 35.63 16.58 -56.23
CA GLY A 150 36.38 15.34 -56.43
C GLY A 150 35.63 14.11 -55.92
N SER A 151 35.07 13.36 -56.87
CA SER A 151 35.00 11.89 -56.89
C SER A 151 34.05 11.16 -55.92
N THR A 152 32.90 10.78 -56.47
CA THR A 152 32.33 9.41 -56.56
C THR A 152 32.79 8.32 -55.57
N GLY A 153 31.84 7.74 -54.84
CA GLY A 153 31.94 6.43 -54.18
C GLY A 153 30.88 6.29 -53.08
N SER A 154 29.64 5.90 -53.41
CA SER A 154 29.12 4.53 -53.30
C SER A 154 29.25 3.89 -51.91
N GLU A 155 28.09 3.40 -51.42
CA GLU A 155 27.93 2.33 -50.40
C GLU A 155 28.34 2.70 -48.95
N LYS A 156 27.60 2.41 -47.88
CA LYS A 156 26.54 1.43 -47.63
C LYS A 156 25.77 1.86 -46.36
N LEU A 157 24.43 1.79 -46.42
CA LEU A 157 23.58 1.61 -45.24
C LEU A 157 23.97 0.28 -44.57
N HIS A 158 24.03 0.22 -43.24
CA HIS A 158 23.36 -0.82 -42.43
C HIS A 158 23.44 -0.48 -40.94
N HIS A 159 22.27 -0.59 -40.29
CA HIS A 159 21.98 -0.28 -38.91
C HIS A 159 22.63 -1.28 -37.94
N GLY A 160 23.40 -0.78 -36.98
CA GLY A 160 23.80 -1.52 -35.78
C GLY A 160 22.96 -1.05 -34.60
N SER A 161 21.91 -1.80 -34.24
CA SER A 161 21.23 -1.70 -32.95
C SER A 161 21.84 -2.70 -31.97
N PRO A 162 22.52 -2.28 -30.90
CA PRO A 162 22.86 -3.15 -29.79
C PRO A 162 21.66 -3.22 -28.84
N GLY A 163 20.90 -4.30 -28.90
CA GLY A 163 19.91 -4.61 -27.88
C GLY A 163 20.62 -5.01 -26.58
N HIS A 164 20.61 -4.13 -25.59
CA HIS A 164 21.01 -4.44 -24.22
C HIS A 164 20.08 -5.49 -23.59
N SER A 165 20.66 -6.60 -23.13
CA SER A 165 20.00 -7.52 -22.20
C SER A 165 20.28 -7.08 -20.76
N CYS A 166 19.22 -6.79 -20.01
CA CYS A 166 19.30 -6.67 -18.55
C CYS A 166 18.60 -7.88 -17.95
N GLN A 167 19.38 -8.86 -17.48
CA GLN A 167 18.93 -9.86 -16.54
C GLN A 167 18.84 -9.20 -15.16
N ASN A 168 17.66 -9.14 -14.56
CA ASN A 168 17.52 -8.82 -13.15
C ASN A 168 17.24 -10.10 -12.37
N HIS A 169 18.23 -10.47 -11.56
CA HIS A 169 18.07 -11.37 -10.42
C HIS A 169 17.08 -10.79 -9.40
N LYS A 170 16.27 -11.66 -8.80
CA LYS A 170 15.66 -11.38 -7.49
C LYS A 170 15.98 -12.53 -6.55
N HIS A 171 16.53 -12.13 -5.40
CA HIS A 171 16.74 -12.88 -4.18
C HIS A 171 15.42 -13.31 -3.55
#